data_AF-A0A9E5ZN05-F1
#
_entry.id   AF-A0A9E5ZN05-F1
#
_cell.length_a   1.000
_cell.length_b   1.000
_cell.length_c   1.000
_cell.angle_alpha   90.00
_cell.angle_beta   90.00
_cell.angle_gamma   90.00
#
_symmetry.space_group_name_H-M   'P 1'
#
loop_
_entity.id
_entity.type
_entity.pdbx_description
1 polymer ?
#
loop_
_entity_poly.entity_id
_entity_poly.type
_entity_poly.pdbx_seq_one_letter_code
_entity_poly.pdbx_strand_id
1 'polypeptide(L)'
;MQELIKKLIGLNISIDLIEDRLDIKSPNGFIKPDILNEINLHKDKLMEFIITNDKSSSKRIFTSIPLIYNQSDYALWQREYLTESVLEGQLNYWKDKLSGYQTLNFPTDYVRSSTIDYKGAYEGFKLTKNLSDKLRYLSKSRGVTMNSVLLSSVNILL
;
A
#
# COMPACT_ATOMS: atom_id res chain seq x y z
N MET A 1 4.63 -32.32 0.08
CA MET A 1 4.21 -31.75 -1.22
C MET A 1 2.69 -31.67 -1.33
N GLN A 2 1.92 -32.77 -1.28
CA GLN A 2 0.45 -32.71 -1.32
C GLN A 2 -0.19 -31.91 -0.16
N GLU A 3 0.39 -31.99 1.03
CA GLU A 3 -0.06 -31.22 2.20
C GLU A 3 0.22 -29.72 2.04
N LEU A 4 1.38 -29.35 1.48
CA LEU A 4 1.73 -27.97 1.15
C LEU A 4 0.77 -27.40 0.10
N ILE A 5 0.45 -28.16 -0.96
CA ILE A 5 -0.51 -27.73 -1.99
C ILE A 5 -1.91 -27.51 -1.38
N LYS A 6 -2.37 -28.41 -0.50
CA LYS A 6 -3.65 -28.24 0.22
C LYS A 6 -3.65 -27.00 1.12
N LYS A 7 -2.55 -26.73 1.84
CA LYS A 7 -2.39 -25.52 2.65
C LYS A 7 -2.39 -24.25 1.80
N LEU A 8 -1.66 -24.24 0.68
CA LEU A 8 -1.61 -23.10 -0.24
C LEU A 8 -2.98 -22.78 -0.85
N ILE A 9 -3.73 -23.81 -1.28
CA ILE A 9 -5.10 -23.66 -1.76
C ILE A 9 -6.01 -23.13 -0.65
N GLY A 10 -5.91 -23.67 0.57
CA GLY A 10 -6.71 -23.22 1.72
C GLY A 10 -6.41 -21.78 2.15
N LEU A 11 -5.21 -21.28 1.86
CA LEU A 11 -4.77 -19.90 2.13
C LEU A 11 -4.88 -18.98 0.91
N ASN A 12 -5.42 -19.50 -0.19
CA ASN A 12 -5.59 -18.78 -1.46
C ASN A 12 -4.27 -18.18 -2.00
N ILE A 13 -3.14 -18.84 -1.72
CA ILE A 13 -1.80 -18.44 -2.20
C ILE A 13 -1.57 -19.11 -3.55
N SER A 14 -1.37 -18.32 -4.61
CA SER A 14 -1.00 -18.84 -5.93
C SER A 14 0.50 -18.72 -6.16
N ILE A 15 1.11 -19.75 -6.74
CA ILE A 15 2.54 -19.77 -7.08
C ILE A 15 2.64 -19.92 -8.59
N ASP A 16 3.23 -18.92 -9.23
CA ASP A 16 3.51 -18.90 -10.67
C ASP A 16 5.02 -19.07 -10.91
N LEU A 17 5.38 -19.45 -12.14
CA LEU A 17 6.77 -19.51 -12.58
C LEU A 17 7.04 -18.39 -13.59
N ILE A 18 7.95 -17.48 -13.28
CA ILE A 18 8.37 -16.38 -14.16
C ILE A 18 9.89 -16.41 -14.27
N GLU A 19 10.42 -16.60 -15.49
CA GLU A 19 11.86 -16.57 -15.78
C GLU A 19 12.70 -17.42 -14.80
N ASP A 20 12.25 -18.65 -14.55
CA ASP A 20 12.92 -19.61 -13.65
C ASP A 20 12.90 -19.22 -12.15
N ARG A 21 12.00 -18.32 -11.76
CA ARG A 21 11.73 -17.93 -10.36
C ARG A 21 10.28 -18.17 -9.99
N LEU A 22 10.07 -18.66 -8.77
CA LEU A 22 8.74 -18.76 -8.18
C LEU A 22 8.22 -17.37 -7.82
N ASP A 23 7.14 -16.95 -8.47
CA ASP A 23 6.38 -15.75 -8.13
C ASP A 23 5.23 -16.15 -7.19
N ILE A 24 5.32 -15.77 -5.92
CA ILE A 24 4.35 -16.15 -4.90
C ILE A 24 3.38 -14.99 -4.68
N LYS A 25 2.12 -15.21 -5.06
CA LYS A 25 1.03 -14.25 -4.86
C LYS A 25 0.18 -14.72 -3.68
N SER A 26 0.36 -14.03 -2.56
CA SER A 26 -0.57 -14.11 -1.43
C SER A 26 -1.72 -13.12 -1.65
N PRO A 27 -2.96 -13.45 -1.28
CA PRO A 27 -4.10 -12.53 -1.39
C PRO A 27 -3.75 -11.16 -0.82
N ASN A 28 -3.19 -11.14 0.40
CA ASN A 28 -2.97 -9.92 1.19
C ASN A 28 -1.55 -9.36 1.05
N GLY A 29 -0.72 -9.87 0.12
CA GLY A 29 0.70 -9.50 -0.02
C GLY A 29 1.59 -9.89 1.17
N PHE A 30 1.01 -10.39 2.25
CA PHE A 30 1.71 -10.91 3.42
C PHE A 30 1.70 -12.45 3.40
N ILE A 31 2.88 -13.05 3.51
CA ILE A 31 3.05 -14.50 3.67
C ILE A 31 3.66 -14.70 5.04
N LYS A 32 3.00 -15.51 5.89
CA LYS A 32 3.55 -15.86 7.20
C LYS A 32 4.95 -16.47 7.02
N PRO A 33 5.96 -16.09 7.84
CA PRO A 33 7.34 -16.57 7.69
C PRO A 33 7.47 -18.09 7.64
N ASP A 34 6.64 -18.81 8.40
CA ASP A 34 6.61 -20.27 8.44
C ASP A 34 6.25 -20.90 7.08
N ILE A 35 5.31 -20.27 6.37
CA ILE A 35 4.87 -20.71 5.04
C ILE A 35 5.92 -20.38 4.00
N LEU A 36 6.55 -19.22 4.10
CA LEU A 36 7.65 -18.85 3.20
C LEU A 36 8.83 -19.82 3.33
N ASN A 37 9.13 -20.27 4.55
CA ASN A 37 10.15 -21.28 4.82
C ASN A 37 9.75 -22.66 4.25
N GLU A 38 8.50 -23.09 4.42
CA GLU A 38 8.00 -24.33 3.82
C GLU A 38 8.03 -24.30 2.28
N ILE A 39 7.71 -23.15 1.66
CA ILE A 39 7.80 -22.96 0.20
C ILE A 39 9.26 -23.03 -0.27
N ASN A 40 10.17 -22.34 0.42
CA ASN A 40 11.60 -22.36 0.08
C ASN A 40 12.21 -23.76 0.22
N LEU A 41 11.80 -24.54 1.23
CA LEU A 41 12.28 -25.91 1.44
C LEU A 41 11.86 -26.87 0.31
N HIS A 42 10.76 -26.58 -0.37
CA HIS A 42 10.20 -27.42 -1.43
C HIS A 42 10.31 -26.78 -2.83
N LYS A 43 11.12 -25.74 -2.98
CA LYS A 43 11.26 -24.93 -4.20
C LYS A 43 11.50 -25.78 -5.45
N ASP A 44 12.50 -26.65 -5.46
CA ASP A 44 12.87 -27.44 -6.66
C ASP A 44 11.74 -28.38 -7.11
N LYS A 45 11.04 -28.96 -6.14
CA LYS A 45 9.89 -29.85 -6.36
C LYS A 45 8.67 -29.09 -6.87
N LEU A 46 8.46 -27.84 -6.45
CA LEU A 46 7.38 -26.98 -6.94
C LEU A 46 7.63 -26.52 -8.37
N MET A 47 8.87 -26.17 -8.69
CA MET A 47 9.29 -25.82 -10.06
C MET A 47 9.01 -26.98 -11.03
N GLU A 48 9.44 -28.19 -10.68
CA GLU A 48 9.21 -29.39 -11.50
C GLU A 48 7.72 -29.70 -11.70
N PHE A 49 6.91 -29.53 -10.64
CA PHE A 49 5.46 -29.73 -10.70
C PHE A 49 4.76 -28.71 -11.62
N ILE A 50 5.15 -27.44 -11.54
CA ILE A 50 4.60 -26.37 -12.39
C ILE A 50 4.97 -26.61 -13.86
N ILE A 51 6.25 -26.92 -14.15
CA ILE A 51 6.72 -27.20 -15.52
C ILE A 51 6.02 -28.43 -16.12
N THR A 52 5.75 -29.45 -15.31
CA THR A 52 5.09 -30.68 -15.77
C THR A 52 3.60 -30.45 -16.09
N ASN A 53 2.92 -29.59 -15.33
CA ASN A 53 1.49 -29.29 -15.56
C ASN A 53 1.25 -28.17 -16.59
N ASP A 54 2.19 -27.26 -16.80
CA ASP A 54 2.05 -26.14 -17.75
C ASP A 54 2.07 -26.58 -19.22
N LYS A 55 2.64 -27.76 -19.54
CA LYS A 55 2.67 -28.31 -20.90
C LYS A 55 1.30 -28.70 -21.49
N SER A 56 0.24 -28.76 -20.68
CA SER A 56 -1.08 -29.28 -21.12
C SER A 56 -2.20 -28.25 -21.27
N SER A 57 -1.98 -26.94 -21.07
CA SER A 57 -3.09 -25.98 -21.10
C SER A 57 -2.78 -24.69 -21.89
N SER A 58 -2.94 -24.76 -23.21
CA SER A 58 -3.07 -23.59 -24.12
C SER A 58 -4.37 -22.80 -23.91
N LYS A 59 -4.74 -22.51 -22.66
CA LYS A 59 -5.87 -21.67 -22.32
C LYS A 59 -5.61 -20.99 -20.98
N ARG A 60 -4.90 -19.86 -21.04
CA ARG A 60 -4.79 -18.92 -19.91
C ARG A 60 -6.18 -18.39 -19.59
N ILE A 61 -6.93 -19.09 -18.75
CA ILE A 61 -8.12 -18.55 -18.13
C ILE A 61 -7.62 -17.62 -17.03
N PHE A 62 -7.41 -16.35 -17.37
CA PHE A 62 -7.33 -15.29 -16.37
C PHE A 62 -8.72 -15.14 -15.74
N THR A 63 -9.05 -16.00 -14.77
CA THR A 63 -10.12 -15.73 -13.81
C THR A 63 -9.52 -15.02 -12.61
N SER A 64 -8.94 -13.84 -12.83
CA SER A 64 -8.68 -12.91 -11.73
C SER A 64 -10.02 -12.29 -11.33
N ILE A 65 -10.73 -12.96 -10.42
CA ILE A 65 -11.86 -12.36 -9.72
C ILE A 65 -11.26 -11.20 -8.89
N PRO A 66 -11.71 -9.95 -9.04
CA PRO A 66 -11.19 -8.86 -8.22
C PRO A 66 -11.53 -9.15 -6.76
N LEU A 67 -10.52 -9.21 -5.90
CA LEU A 67 -10.71 -9.21 -4.45
C LEU A 67 -11.38 -7.89 -4.08
N ILE A 68 -12.68 -7.93 -3.84
CA ILE A 68 -13.40 -6.86 -3.16
C ILE A 68 -12.98 -6.98 -1.70
N TYR A 69 -11.91 -6.29 -1.32
CA TYR A 69 -11.59 -6.09 0.09
C TYR A 69 -12.73 -5.29 0.71
N ASN A 70 -13.46 -5.89 1.64
CA ASN A 70 -14.39 -5.11 2.44
C ASN A 70 -13.57 -4.25 3.41
N GLN A 71 -14.06 -3.06 3.72
CA GLN A 71 -13.40 -2.16 4.69
C GLN A 71 -13.16 -2.85 6.05
N SER A 72 -14.02 -3.82 6.40
CA SER A 72 -13.90 -4.66 7.59
C SER A 72 -12.65 -5.55 7.59
N ASP A 73 -12.26 -6.09 6.42
CA ASP A 73 -11.08 -6.96 6.30
C ASP A 73 -9.79 -6.17 6.53
N TYR A 74 -9.76 -4.94 6.01
CA TYR A 74 -8.65 -4.01 6.26
C TYR A 74 -8.54 -3.65 7.75
N ALA A 75 -9.65 -3.38 8.43
CA ALA A 75 -9.65 -3.08 9.85
C ALA A 75 -9.14 -4.25 10.71
N LEU A 76 -9.55 -5.49 10.37
CA LEU A 76 -9.06 -6.70 11.04
C LEU A 76 -7.56 -6.89 10.82
N TRP A 77 -7.10 -6.79 9.58
CA TRP A 77 -5.67 -6.85 9.24
C TRP A 77 -4.87 -5.77 9.98
N GLN A 78 -5.36 -4.52 10.02
CA GLN A 78 -4.65 -3.42 10.66
C GLN A 78 -4.48 -3.69 12.17
N ARG A 79 -5.49 -4.27 12.83
CA ARG A 79 -5.41 -4.66 14.24
C ARG A 79 -4.39 -5.79 14.48
N GLU A 80 -4.31 -6.76 13.58
CA GLU A 80 -3.32 -7.85 13.67
C GLU A 80 -1.90 -7.35 13.37
N TYR A 81 -1.76 -6.36 12.49
CA TYR A 81 -0.47 -5.76 12.13
C TYR A 81 0.10 -4.87 13.23
N LEU A 82 -0.76 -4.11 13.94
CA LEU A 82 -0.37 -3.24 15.06
C LEU A 82 -0.09 -4.07 16.32
N THR A 83 0.94 -4.91 16.26
CA THR A 83 1.50 -5.60 17.42
C THR A 83 2.13 -4.59 18.38
N GLU A 84 2.34 -4.98 19.64
CA GLU A 84 2.84 -4.10 20.71
C GLU A 84 4.14 -3.37 20.32
N SER A 85 5.10 -4.09 19.71
CA SER A 85 6.38 -3.50 19.29
C SER A 85 6.27 -2.51 18.13
N VAL A 86 5.43 -2.80 17.14
CA VAL A 86 5.19 -1.91 15.99
C VAL A 86 4.45 -0.65 16.46
N LEU A 87 3.43 -0.84 17.28
CA LEU A 87 2.63 0.25 17.84
C LEU A 87 3.49 1.18 18.71
N GLU A 88 4.29 0.62 19.62
CA GLU A 88 5.16 1.41 20.50
C GLU A 88 6.19 2.19 19.69
N GLY A 89 6.81 1.58 18.68
CA GLY A 89 7.74 2.26 17.78
C GLY A 89 7.10 3.44 17.04
N GLN A 90 5.90 3.27 16.50
CA GLN A 90 5.16 4.34 15.83
C GLN A 90 4.75 5.46 16.80
N LEU A 91 4.28 5.12 18.00
CA LEU A 91 3.89 6.09 19.02
C LEU A 91 5.08 6.93 19.47
N ASN A 92 6.22 6.29 19.74
CA ASN A 92 7.42 7.00 20.17
C ASN A 92 7.93 7.96 19.10
N TYR A 93 7.92 7.53 17.83
CA TYR A 93 8.26 8.42 16.71
C TYR A 93 7.36 9.66 16.65
N TRP A 94 6.04 9.49 16.74
CA TRP A 94 5.12 10.63 16.62
C TRP A 94 5.15 11.55 17.85
N LYS A 95 5.33 11.01 19.05
CA LYS A 95 5.52 11.81 20.27
C LYS A 95 6.75 12.71 20.16
N ASP A 96 7.86 12.17 19.64
CA ASP A 96 9.08 12.95 19.39
C ASP A 96 8.85 14.00 18.29
N LYS A 97 8.34 13.59 17.12
CA LYS A 97 8.18 14.50 15.97
C LYS A 97 7.17 15.62 16.18
N LEU A 98 6.14 15.40 16.97
CA LEU A 98 5.12 16.39 17.28
C LEU A 98 5.36 17.08 18.63
N SER A 99 6.50 16.82 19.28
CA SER A 99 6.89 17.54 20.49
C SER A 99 7.02 19.03 20.17
N GLY A 100 6.28 19.87 20.90
CA GLY A 100 6.25 21.31 20.67
C GLY A 100 5.46 21.75 19.43
N TYR A 101 4.65 20.87 18.83
CA TYR A 101 3.72 21.26 17.76
C TYR A 101 2.83 22.42 18.21
N GLN A 102 2.69 23.41 17.32
CA GLN A 102 1.74 24.50 17.47
C GLN A 102 0.72 24.44 16.34
N THR A 103 -0.55 24.65 16.70
CA THR A 103 -1.62 24.73 15.71
C THR A 103 -1.46 25.98 14.86
N LEU A 104 -1.50 25.79 13.54
CA LEU A 104 -1.50 26.89 12.59
C LEU A 104 -2.83 27.65 12.70
N ASN A 105 -2.75 28.91 13.13
CA ASN A 105 -3.92 29.78 13.27
C ASN A 105 -4.02 30.69 12.05
N PHE A 106 -5.08 30.51 11.28
CA PHE A 106 -5.42 31.42 10.20
C PHE A 106 -6.35 32.52 10.69
N PRO A 107 -6.22 33.76 10.19
CA PRO A 107 -7.25 34.76 10.39
C PRO A 107 -8.55 34.28 9.74
N THR A 108 -9.63 34.28 10.51
CA THR A 108 -10.97 33.91 10.02
C THR A 108 -11.86 35.15 9.97
N ASP A 109 -12.70 35.25 8.94
CA ASP A 109 -13.67 36.34 8.85
C ASP A 109 -14.75 36.26 9.94
N TYR A 110 -15.04 35.04 10.40
CA TYR A 110 -16.02 34.74 11.44
C TYR A 110 -15.44 33.78 12.48
N VAL A 111 -15.95 33.87 13.71
CA VAL A 111 -15.60 32.92 14.79
C VAL A 111 -16.16 31.53 14.45
N ARG A 112 -15.38 30.49 14.71
CA ARG A 112 -15.81 29.10 14.50
C ARG A 112 -17.05 28.79 15.35
N SER A 113 -18.14 28.38 14.70
CA SER A 113 -19.36 27.94 15.40
C SER A 113 -19.08 26.74 16.29
N SER A 114 -19.74 26.68 17.46
CA SER A 114 -19.68 25.55 18.39
C SER A 114 -20.42 24.31 17.88
N THR A 115 -21.33 24.49 16.92
CA THR A 115 -22.03 23.39 16.24
C THR A 115 -21.39 23.14 14.88
N ILE A 116 -20.97 21.90 14.63
CA ILE A 116 -20.43 21.49 13.32
C ILE A 116 -21.59 21.41 12.33
N ASP A 117 -21.65 22.33 11.37
CA ASP A 117 -22.40 22.12 10.14
C ASP A 117 -21.40 21.90 8.99
N TYR A 118 -21.52 20.79 8.26
CA TYR A 118 -20.56 20.40 7.21
C TYR A 118 -20.67 21.27 5.94
N LYS A 119 -21.10 22.52 6.08
CA LYS A 119 -21.26 23.46 4.98
C LYS A 119 -19.91 24.08 4.65
N GLY A 120 -19.51 23.97 3.39
CA GLY A 120 -18.29 24.59 2.89
C GLY A 120 -18.42 24.85 1.39
N ALA A 121 -17.79 25.92 0.92
CA ALA A 121 -17.60 26.17 -0.50
C ALA A 121 -16.30 25.48 -0.97
N TYR A 122 -16.24 25.12 -2.24
CA TYR A 122 -15.05 24.56 -2.87
C TYR A 122 -14.59 25.48 -3.99
N GLU A 123 -13.40 26.05 -3.84
CA GLU A 123 -12.74 26.86 -4.87
C GLU A 123 -11.53 26.11 -5.42
N GLY A 124 -11.61 25.72 -6.69
CA GLY A 124 -10.56 24.99 -7.38
C GLY A 124 -9.93 25.83 -8.49
N PHE A 125 -8.62 25.72 -8.66
CA PHE A 125 -7.91 26.31 -9.79
C PHE A 125 -7.09 25.26 -10.53
N LYS A 126 -6.72 25.57 -11.78
CA LYS A 126 -5.92 24.69 -12.62
C LYS A 126 -4.61 25.37 -12.96
N LEU A 127 -3.51 24.62 -12.90
CA LEU A 127 -2.23 25.07 -13.39
C LEU A 127 -2.17 24.89 -14.92
N THR A 128 -1.53 25.81 -15.62
CA THR A 128 -1.28 25.64 -17.05
C THR A 128 -0.40 24.43 -17.31
N LYS A 129 -0.50 23.84 -18.51
CA LYS A 129 0.35 22.71 -18.90
C LYS A 129 1.84 23.04 -18.75
N ASN A 130 2.25 24.22 -19.25
CA ASN A 130 3.63 24.69 -19.16
C ASN A 130 4.14 24.75 -17.71
N LEU A 131 3.36 25.32 -16.79
CA LEU A 131 3.74 25.38 -15.38
C LEU A 131 3.81 23.98 -14.76
N SER A 132 2.83 23.13 -15.07
CA SER A 132 2.78 21.75 -14.57
C SER A 132 4.00 20.94 -15.04
N ASP A 133 4.43 21.12 -16.28
CA ASP A 133 5.61 20.45 -16.85
C ASP A 133 6.91 20.94 -16.18
N LYS A 134 7.03 22.26 -15.93
CA LYS A 134 8.15 22.82 -15.18
C LYS A 134 8.22 22.29 -13.74
N LEU A 135 7.08 22.16 -13.06
CA LEU A 135 7.01 21.59 -11.71
C LEU A 135 7.38 20.09 -11.70
N ARG A 136 6.95 19.32 -12.71
CA ARG A 136 7.36 17.91 -12.89
C ARG A 136 8.85 17.78 -13.13
N TYR A 137 9.41 18.66 -13.94
CA TYR A 137 10.85 18.71 -14.16
C TYR A 137 11.60 19.04 -12.86
N LEU A 138 11.14 20.05 -12.12
CA LEU A 138 11.71 20.42 -10.83
C LEU A 138 11.69 19.25 -9.85
N SER A 139 10.55 18.60 -9.66
CA SER A 139 10.41 17.47 -8.74
C SER A 139 11.39 16.35 -9.10
N LYS A 140 11.48 16.00 -10.41
CA LYS A 140 12.42 14.99 -10.91
C LYS A 140 13.88 15.40 -10.69
N SER A 141 14.25 16.65 -10.99
CA SER A 141 15.61 17.16 -10.83
C SER A 141 16.09 17.18 -9.37
N ARG A 142 15.15 17.28 -8.42
CA ARG A 142 15.42 17.30 -6.98
C ARG A 142 15.20 15.95 -6.31
N GLY A 143 14.80 14.92 -7.05
CA GLY A 143 14.53 13.59 -6.51
C GLY A 143 13.36 13.56 -5.52
N VAL A 144 12.41 14.50 -5.63
CA VAL A 144 11.25 14.60 -4.74
C VAL A 144 9.94 14.35 -5.49
N THR A 145 8.88 14.08 -4.74
CA THR A 145 7.54 13.90 -5.33
C THR A 145 6.93 15.26 -5.70
N MET A 146 5.97 15.24 -6.64
CA MET A 146 5.16 16.43 -6.94
C MET A 146 4.42 16.95 -5.70
N ASN A 147 3.93 16.05 -4.84
CA ASN A 147 3.28 16.42 -3.60
C ASN A 147 4.21 17.23 -2.68
N SER A 148 5.47 16.82 -2.54
CA SER A 148 6.48 17.55 -1.76
C SER A 148 6.70 18.97 -2.30
N VAL A 149 6.74 19.14 -3.62
CA VAL A 149 6.89 20.47 -4.25
C VAL A 149 5.67 21.34 -3.96
N LEU A 150 4.46 20.84 -4.17
CA LEU A 150 3.23 21.60 -3.94
C LEU A 150 3.03 21.94 -2.45
N LEU A 151 3.27 20.98 -1.57
CA LEU A 151 3.22 21.19 -0.12
C LEU A 151 4.23 22.25 0.34
N SER A 152 5.44 22.25 -0.24
CA SER A 152 6.44 23.29 0.05
C SER A 152 5.98 24.66 -0.40
N SER A 153 5.33 24.78 -1.56
CA SER A 153 4.75 26.04 -2.02
C SER A 153 3.68 26.57 -1.07
N VAL A 154 2.85 25.68 -0.50
CA VAL A 154 1.89 26.06 0.54
C VAL A 154 2.63 26.51 1.79
N ASN A 155 3.62 25.77 2.28
CA ASN A 155 4.40 26.16 3.46
C ASN A 155 5.19 27.47 3.31
N ILE A 156 5.50 27.91 2.08
CA ILE A 156 6.12 29.23 1.83
C ILE A 156 5.09 30.36 1.94
N LEU A 157 3.83 30.08 1.61
CA LEU A 157 2.74 31.05 1.68
C LEU A 157 2.24 31.27 3.12
N LEU A 158 2.41 30.27 3.97
CA LEU A 158 1.99 30.23 5.38
C LEU A 158 3.06 30.81 6.30
#